data_AF-A0A915N128-F1
#
_entry.id   AF-A0A915N128-F1
#
_cell.length_a   1.000
_cell.length_b   1.000
_cell.length_c   1.000
_cell.angle_alpha   90.00
_cell.angle_beta   90.00
_cell.angle_gamma   90.00
#
_symmetry.space_group_name_H-M   'P 1'
#
loop_
_entity.id
_entity.type
_entity.pdbx_description
1 polymer ?
#
loop_
_entity_poly.entity_id
_entity_poly.type
_entity_poly.pdbx_seq_one_letter_code
_entity_poly.pdbx_strand_id
1 'polypeptide(L)'
;MDRPTTASNSLHLDSNVQSHRSHSHSHSRSATRGNRQEPGVDLICKVKYTNKLPDLPFEPKFLQSPFPSTLEKNFKYELLTEPDLNVKIDLISTTYQLDGIDKPHLHPIDEQLLEDESIQQLNTKRLVYLLEIK
;
A
#
# COMPACT_ATOMS: atom_id res chain seq x y z
N MET A 1 -43.22 -35.49 -14.98
CA MET A 1 -43.20 -36.93 -15.28
C MET A 1 -42.71 -37.10 -16.72
N ASP A 2 -41.49 -37.54 -17.05
CA ASP A 2 -40.33 -37.94 -16.23
C ASP A 2 -39.00 -37.76 -17.01
N ARG A 3 -37.85 -37.86 -16.32
CA ARG A 3 -36.51 -37.95 -16.94
C ARG A 3 -36.24 -39.39 -17.41
N PRO A 4 -35.29 -39.61 -18.35
CA PRO A 4 -33.88 -39.84 -18.01
C PRO A 4 -32.97 -38.89 -18.85
N THR A 5 -31.65 -39.04 -19.12
CA THR A 5 -30.65 -40.11 -18.90
C THR A 5 -29.25 -39.48 -18.58
N THR A 6 -28.13 -40.11 -19.00
CA THR A 6 -26.74 -39.89 -18.54
C THR A 6 -25.70 -40.16 -19.66
N ALA A 7 -24.62 -39.38 -19.69
CA ALA A 7 -23.23 -39.63 -20.19
C ALA A 7 -22.91 -40.14 -21.63
N SER A 8 -21.91 -39.52 -22.27
CA SER A 8 -20.50 -40.01 -22.27
C SER A 8 -19.58 -39.16 -23.16
N ASN A 9 -18.30 -39.01 -22.76
CA ASN A 9 -17.23 -38.42 -23.58
C ASN A 9 -16.66 -39.44 -24.57
N SER A 10 -16.11 -38.97 -25.70
CA SER A 10 -14.93 -39.59 -26.31
C SER A 10 -14.11 -38.59 -27.10
N LEU A 11 -12.79 -38.73 -26.95
CA LEU A 11 -11.75 -37.91 -27.53
C LEU A 11 -11.41 -38.41 -28.93
N HIS A 12 -10.98 -37.51 -29.82
CA HIS A 12 -9.98 -37.85 -30.82
C HIS A 12 -8.85 -36.83 -30.71
N LEU A 13 -7.69 -37.30 -30.24
CA LEU A 13 -6.43 -36.61 -30.47
C LEU A 13 -6.05 -36.87 -31.93
N ASP A 14 -5.49 -35.88 -32.60
CA ASP A 14 -4.39 -36.14 -33.52
C ASP A 14 -3.30 -35.09 -33.33
N SER A 15 -2.08 -35.59 -33.19
CA SER A 15 -0.87 -34.82 -32.93
C SER A 15 -0.23 -34.34 -34.23
N ASN A 16 0.32 -33.11 -34.25
CA ASN A 16 1.42 -32.83 -35.16
C ASN A 16 2.49 -31.94 -34.50
N VAL A 17 3.74 -32.41 -34.53
CA VAL A 17 4.92 -31.74 -33.99
C VAL A 17 5.81 -31.33 -35.17
N GLN A 18 5.88 -30.03 -35.44
CA GLN A 18 6.80 -29.41 -36.39
C GLN A 18 7.30 -28.12 -35.73
N SER A 19 8.51 -28.04 -35.15
CA SER A 19 9.83 -28.48 -35.63
C SER A 19 10.37 -27.62 -36.78
N HIS A 20 11.01 -26.52 -36.37
CA HIS A 20 12.07 -25.75 -37.03
C HIS A 20 12.36 -25.95 -38.53
N ARG A 21 12.35 -24.83 -39.29
CA ARG A 21 13.55 -24.31 -40.01
C ARG A 21 13.33 -22.91 -40.58
N SER A 22 14.30 -22.03 -40.32
CA SER A 22 14.42 -20.72 -40.97
C SER A 22 14.97 -20.90 -42.39
N HIS A 23 14.28 -20.38 -43.41
CA HIS A 23 14.85 -20.26 -44.76
C HIS A 23 14.64 -18.85 -45.32
N SER A 24 15.74 -18.11 -45.39
CA SER A 24 15.87 -16.85 -46.11
C SER A 24 16.06 -17.12 -47.60
N HIS A 25 15.20 -16.55 -48.45
CA HIS A 25 15.46 -16.49 -49.88
C HIS A 25 15.28 -15.07 -50.43
N SER A 26 16.38 -14.58 -51.00
CA SER A 26 16.58 -13.26 -51.57
C SER A 26 15.81 -13.06 -52.88
N HIS A 27 15.19 -11.89 -53.04
CA HIS A 27 14.55 -11.49 -54.29
C HIS A 27 15.54 -11.37 -55.46
N SER A 28 15.20 -11.98 -56.59
CA SER A 28 15.78 -11.65 -57.91
C SER A 28 14.66 -11.12 -58.80
N ARG A 29 14.91 -10.01 -59.50
CA ARG A 29 13.87 -9.26 -60.25
C ARG A 29 13.74 -9.71 -61.70
N SER A 30 12.52 -9.52 -62.21
CA SER A 30 12.16 -9.18 -63.61
C SER A 30 12.57 -10.12 -64.76
N ALA A 31 11.56 -10.72 -65.39
CA ALA A 31 11.45 -10.74 -66.86
C ALA A 31 9.97 -10.75 -67.27
N THR A 32 9.60 -9.93 -68.26
CA THR A 32 8.26 -9.83 -68.82
C THR A 32 7.95 -10.96 -69.80
N ARG A 33 6.73 -11.53 -69.76
CA ARG A 33 6.00 -12.01 -70.94
C ARG A 33 4.51 -12.11 -70.63
N GLY A 34 3.69 -11.75 -71.62
CA GLY A 34 2.27 -11.44 -71.40
C GLY A 34 1.41 -12.67 -71.15
N ASN A 35 0.31 -12.46 -70.42
CA ASN A 35 -0.84 -13.35 -70.46
C ASN A 35 -2.12 -12.53 -70.54
N ARG A 36 -2.97 -12.96 -71.48
CA ARG A 36 -4.39 -12.68 -71.68
C ARG A 36 -5.11 -12.09 -70.45
N GLN A 37 -5.58 -10.85 -70.56
CA GLN A 37 -6.53 -10.27 -69.61
C GLN A 37 -7.92 -10.85 -69.86
N GLU A 38 -8.18 -12.04 -69.32
CA GLU A 38 -9.54 -12.37 -68.89
C GLU A 38 -9.97 -11.29 -67.87
N PRO A 39 -11.24 -10.84 -67.85
CA PRO A 39 -11.72 -9.93 -66.83
C PRO A 39 -11.62 -10.63 -65.48
N GLY A 40 -10.57 -10.28 -64.72
CA GLY A 40 -10.25 -10.94 -63.46
C GLY A 40 -11.46 -10.89 -62.54
N VAL A 41 -11.85 -12.04 -62.00
CA VAL A 41 -12.87 -12.15 -60.95
C VAL A 41 -12.34 -11.48 -59.69
N ASP A 42 -12.50 -10.16 -59.63
CA ASP A 42 -12.00 -9.35 -58.54
C ASP A 42 -12.69 -9.76 -57.23
N LEU A 43 -11.93 -9.81 -56.14
CA LEU A 43 -12.43 -10.34 -54.87
C LEU A 43 -13.32 -9.29 -54.20
N ILE A 44 -14.61 -9.33 -54.52
CA ILE A 44 -15.64 -8.46 -53.92
C ILE A 44 -15.79 -8.76 -52.42
N CYS A 45 -14.92 -8.17 -51.60
CA CYS A 45 -15.03 -8.20 -50.15
C CYS A 45 -15.58 -6.87 -49.63
N LYS A 46 -16.52 -6.94 -48.68
CA LYS A 46 -17.04 -5.74 -48.01
C LYS A 46 -16.04 -5.32 -46.93
N VAL A 47 -15.26 -4.28 -47.21
CA VAL A 47 -14.32 -3.69 -46.24
C VAL A 47 -15.06 -3.32 -44.95
N LYS A 48 -14.58 -3.83 -43.82
CA LYS A 48 -15.14 -3.56 -42.49
C LYS A 48 -14.01 -3.24 -41.52
N TYR A 49 -13.93 -1.97 -41.14
CA TYR A 49 -13.05 -1.52 -40.06
C TYR A 49 -13.71 -1.81 -38.70
N THR A 50 -12.93 -2.33 -37.74
CA THR A 50 -13.41 -2.57 -36.37
C THR A 50 -12.35 -2.19 -35.36
N ASN A 51 -12.75 -1.39 -34.37
CA ASN A 51 -11.96 -1.15 -33.16
C ASN A 51 -12.56 -1.97 -32.01
N LYS A 52 -12.29 -3.28 -31.97
CA LYS A 52 -12.66 -4.13 -30.84
C LYS A 52 -11.55 -4.01 -29.79
N LEU A 53 -11.88 -3.36 -28.67
CA LEU A 53 -10.99 -3.28 -27.51
C LEU A 53 -10.85 -4.67 -26.87
N PRO A 54 -9.71 -4.96 -26.21
CA PRO A 54 -9.56 -6.15 -25.37
C PRO A 54 -10.59 -6.17 -24.24
N ASP A 55 -10.93 -7.36 -23.77
CA ASP A 55 -11.71 -7.51 -22.54
C ASP A 55 -10.93 -6.90 -21.35
N LEU A 56 -11.67 -6.32 -20.40
CA LEU A 56 -11.06 -5.77 -19.19
C LEU A 56 -10.36 -6.89 -18.40
N PRO A 57 -9.11 -6.70 -17.95
CA PRO A 57 -8.52 -7.61 -16.98
C PRO A 57 -9.35 -7.60 -15.70
N PHE A 58 -9.32 -8.70 -14.96
CA PHE A 58 -10.02 -8.83 -13.68
C PHE A 58 -9.66 -7.70 -12.71
N GLU A 59 -10.64 -7.23 -11.92
CA GLU A 59 -10.38 -6.18 -10.94
C GLU A 59 -9.28 -6.61 -9.95
N PRO A 60 -8.31 -5.72 -9.65
CA PRO A 60 -7.25 -6.01 -8.70
C PRO A 60 -7.83 -6.18 -7.30
N LYS A 61 -7.60 -7.35 -6.70
CA LYS A 61 -7.97 -7.63 -5.31
C LYS A 61 -6.92 -7.06 -4.37
N PHE A 62 -7.14 -5.84 -3.91
CA PHE A 62 -6.31 -5.23 -2.87
C PHE A 62 -6.50 -5.98 -1.54
N LEU A 63 -5.41 -6.48 -0.97
CA LEU A 63 -5.40 -7.00 0.39
C LEU A 63 -5.16 -5.84 1.37
N GLN A 64 -6.07 -5.67 2.33
CA GLN A 64 -5.84 -4.71 3.40
C GLN A 64 -4.73 -5.24 4.31
N SER A 65 -3.62 -4.48 4.41
CA SER A 65 -2.54 -4.80 5.35
C SER A 65 -3.13 -4.82 6.77
N PRO A 66 -2.98 -5.91 7.54
CA PRO A 66 -3.73 -6.08 8.78
C PRO A 66 -3.26 -5.15 9.91
N PHE A 67 -2.06 -4.57 9.82
CA PHE A 67 -1.52 -3.67 10.83
C PHE A 67 -0.69 -2.52 10.21
N PRO A 68 -0.77 -1.29 10.75
CA PRO A 68 0.29 -0.30 10.57
C PRO A 68 1.59 -0.84 11.19
N SER A 69 2.75 -0.42 10.70
CA SER A 69 4.01 -0.94 11.23
C SER A 69 4.10 -0.65 12.74
N THR A 70 4.40 -1.67 13.53
CA THR A 70 4.59 -1.49 14.98
C THR A 70 5.78 -0.58 15.27
N LEU A 71 6.72 -0.49 14.32
CA LEU A 71 7.85 0.43 14.33
C LEU A 71 7.41 1.91 14.41
N GLU A 72 6.48 2.35 13.56
CA GLU A 72 5.96 3.74 13.59
C GLU A 72 5.28 4.09 14.92
N LYS A 73 4.57 3.13 15.53
CA LYS A 73 3.87 3.33 16.82
C LYS A 73 4.80 3.31 18.03
N ASN A 74 5.84 2.49 17.98
CA ASN A 74 6.78 2.32 19.08
C ASN A 74 7.99 3.27 18.97
N PHE A 75 8.11 4.02 17.89
CA PHE A 75 9.17 5.03 17.71
C PHE A 75 8.93 6.22 18.65
N LYS A 76 9.73 6.29 19.72
CA LYS A 76 9.78 7.46 20.59
C LYS A 76 10.65 8.53 19.93
N TYR A 77 10.02 9.57 19.42
CA TYR A 77 10.73 10.77 18.96
C TYR A 77 11.57 11.36 20.10
N GLU A 78 12.82 11.70 19.79
CA GLU A 78 13.65 12.51 20.67
C GLU A 78 13.09 13.93 20.73
N LEU A 79 12.98 14.49 21.94
CA LEU A 79 12.48 15.85 22.10
C LEU A 79 13.62 16.84 21.83
N LEU A 80 13.63 17.38 20.61
CA LEU A 80 14.56 18.43 20.21
C LEU A 80 14.20 19.73 20.94
N THR A 81 14.93 20.01 22.03
CA THR A 81 14.80 21.21 22.86
C THR A 81 16.01 22.12 22.68
N GLU A 82 15.84 23.41 22.96
CA GLU A 82 16.96 24.34 23.06
C GLU A 82 17.89 23.95 24.22
N PRO A 83 19.20 24.27 24.16
CA PRO A 83 20.16 23.89 25.20
C PRO A 83 19.85 24.42 26.62
N ASP A 84 19.07 25.51 26.72
CA ASP A 84 18.60 26.12 27.96
C ASP A 84 17.17 25.67 28.36
N LEU A 85 16.56 24.75 27.60
CA LEU A 85 15.15 24.33 27.71
C LEU A 85 14.17 25.51 27.64
N ASN A 86 14.58 26.64 27.03
CA ASN A 86 13.89 27.94 27.06
C ASN A 86 13.69 28.53 28.47
N VAL A 87 14.43 28.03 29.48
CA VAL A 87 14.39 28.53 30.87
C VAL A 87 15.41 29.66 31.04
N LYS A 88 14.99 30.88 30.70
CA LYS A 88 15.84 32.07 30.85
C LYS A 88 16.09 32.40 32.34
N ILE A 89 17.32 32.16 32.80
CA ILE A 89 17.77 32.61 34.13
C ILE A 89 18.04 34.12 34.09
N ASP A 90 17.27 34.91 34.84
CA ASP A 90 17.48 36.36 34.99
C ASP A 90 18.15 36.66 36.33
N LEU A 91 19.34 37.26 36.28
CA LEU A 91 20.13 37.65 37.45
C LEU A 91 20.05 39.15 37.78
N ILE A 92 19.27 39.91 37.00
CA ILE A 92 19.13 41.37 37.12
C ILE A 92 17.80 41.72 37.80
N SER A 93 16.76 40.93 37.54
CA SER A 93 15.44 41.13 38.14
C SER A 93 15.37 40.70 39.60
N THR A 94 14.71 41.51 40.44
CA THR A 94 14.39 41.18 41.84
C THR A 94 13.05 40.44 42.00
N THR A 95 12.27 40.25 40.92
CA THR A 95 10.91 39.65 40.98
C THR A 95 10.87 38.22 41.53
N TYR A 96 11.99 37.50 41.49
CA TYR A 96 12.10 36.11 41.96
C TYR A 96 12.61 35.97 43.40
N GLN A 97 12.76 37.09 44.13
CA GLN A 97 13.10 37.05 45.55
C GLN A 97 11.91 36.57 46.37
N LEU A 98 12.15 35.70 47.35
CA LEU A 98 11.13 35.23 48.28
C LEU A 98 11.05 36.19 49.48
N ASP A 99 9.83 36.60 49.85
CA ASP A 99 9.53 37.58 50.91
C ASP A 99 9.77 37.05 52.36
N GLY A 100 10.76 36.17 52.56
CA GLY A 100 11.12 35.64 53.87
C GLY A 100 10.10 34.65 54.48
N ILE A 101 9.15 34.15 53.70
CA ILE A 101 8.22 33.10 54.11
C ILE A 101 8.87 31.73 53.85
N ASP A 102 9.13 30.96 54.90
CA ASP A 102 9.80 29.64 54.82
C ASP A 102 9.10 28.63 53.90
N LYS A 103 7.79 28.81 53.67
CA LYS A 103 7.03 28.03 52.68
C LYS A 103 5.88 28.87 52.10
N PRO A 104 5.97 29.40 50.87
CA PRO A 104 4.83 30.08 50.23
C PRO A 104 3.68 29.09 49.98
N HIS A 105 2.45 29.57 49.97
CA HIS A 105 1.29 28.77 49.57
C HIS A 105 1.39 28.46 48.08
N LEU A 106 1.66 27.20 47.76
CA LEU A 106 1.87 26.73 46.40
C LEU A 106 0.53 26.41 45.72
N HIS A 107 0.47 26.44 44.38
CA HIS A 107 -0.74 26.05 43.65
C HIS A 107 -0.86 24.51 43.66
N PRO A 108 -2.07 23.90 43.77
CA PRO A 108 -2.21 22.44 43.87
C PRO A 108 -1.59 21.65 42.71
N ILE A 109 -1.54 22.23 41.50
CA ILE A 109 -0.86 21.61 40.35
C ILE A 109 0.66 21.59 40.56
N ASP A 110 1.23 22.69 41.08
CA ASP A 110 2.66 22.80 41.32
C ASP A 110 3.09 21.90 42.50
N GLU A 111 2.22 21.73 43.51
CA GLU A 111 2.41 20.72 44.57
C GLU A 111 2.47 19.29 44.01
N GLN A 112 1.58 18.95 43.07
CA GLN A 112 1.57 17.64 42.42
C GLN A 112 2.84 17.40 41.56
N LEU A 113 3.37 18.45 40.92
CA LEU A 113 4.63 18.38 40.16
C LEU A 113 5.87 18.17 41.05
N LEU A 114 5.77 18.44 42.35
CA LEU A 114 6.82 18.19 43.34
C LEU A 114 6.72 16.81 44.01
N GLU A 115 5.75 15.97 43.66
CA GLU A 115 5.67 14.59 44.19
C GLU A 115 6.85 13.74 43.73
N ASP A 116 7.47 12.99 44.66
CA ASP A 116 8.54 12.04 44.33
C ASP A 116 8.10 11.04 43.24
N GLU A 117 8.98 10.78 42.27
CA GLU A 117 8.71 9.81 41.19
C GLU A 117 8.30 8.43 41.73
N SER A 118 8.86 8.03 42.88
CA SER A 118 8.50 6.78 43.55
C SER A 118 7.04 6.73 43.99
N ILE A 119 6.47 7.86 44.42
CA ILE A 119 5.07 8.01 44.84
C ILE A 119 4.17 8.04 43.62
N GLN A 120 4.54 8.81 42.58
CA GLN A 120 3.81 8.87 41.31
C GLN A 120 3.67 7.48 40.67
N GLN A 121 4.78 6.74 40.53
CA GLN A 121 4.76 5.36 40.00
C GLN A 121 3.89 4.41 40.84
N LEU A 122 3.87 4.57 42.17
CA LEU A 122 3.11 3.71 43.07
C LEU A 122 1.61 4.05 43.00
N ASN A 123 1.26 5.33 42.89
CA ASN A 123 -0.11 5.79 42.63
C ASN A 123 -0.62 5.29 41.28
N THR A 124 0.16 5.39 40.20
CA THR A 124 -0.21 4.82 38.89
C THR A 124 -0.47 3.32 38.98
N LYS A 125 0.43 2.54 39.62
CA LYS A 125 0.25 1.10 39.83
C LYS A 125 -1.04 0.79 40.60
N ARG A 126 -1.30 1.51 41.70
CA ARG A 126 -2.54 1.36 42.50
C ARG A 126 -3.81 1.66 41.70
N LEU A 127 -3.83 2.71 40.88
CA LEU A 127 -4.98 3.04 40.05
C LEU A 127 -5.26 1.97 38.99
N VAL A 128 -4.22 1.39 38.36
CA VAL A 128 -4.37 0.25 37.45
C VAL A 128 -5.02 -0.95 38.16
N TYR A 129 -4.51 -1.34 39.33
CA TYR A 129 -5.10 -2.44 40.11
C TYR A 129 -6.55 -2.17 40.54
N LEU A 130 -6.92 -0.92 40.85
CA LEU A 130 -8.30 -0.57 41.22
C LEU A 130 -9.28 -0.58 40.03
N LEU A 131 -8.79 -0.38 38.80
CA LEU A 131 -9.58 -0.54 37.58
C LEU A 131 -9.77 -2.01 37.20
N GLU A 132 -8.79 -2.86 37.50
CA GLU A 132 -8.83 -4.30 37.18
C GLU A 132 -9.63 -5.15 38.19
N ILE A 133 -10.21 -4.52 39.22
CA ILE A 133 -11.06 -5.13 40.27
C ILE A 133 -12.55 -4.73 40.09
N LYS A 134 -12.92 -4.07 38.97
CA LYS A 134 -14.30 -3.68 38.62
C LYS A 134 -14.80 -4.31 37.33
#